data_AF-A0A1V5SCB4-F1
#
_entry.id   AF-A0A1V5SCB4-F1
#
_cell.length_a   1.000
_cell.length_b   1.000
_cell.length_c   1.000
_cell.angle_alpha   90.00
_cell.angle_beta   90.00
_cell.angle_gamma   90.00
#
_symmetry.space_group_name_H-M   'P 1'
#
loop_
_entity.id
_entity.type
_entity.pdbx_description
1 polymer ?
#
loop_
_entity_poly.entity_id
_entity_poly.type
_entity_poly.pdbx_seq_one_letter_code
_entity_poly.pdbx_strand_id
1 'polypeptide(L)'
;MRSSAFSVLIAVLVVAAVVFGGFLLYKKFSVSADEVTVSSCRKADINNDSKVNSLDLNILIKAISSGSSDTQKYDINSDKKVDSTDVDAQKDCWSRSSSNLNL
;
A
#
# COMPACT_ATOMS: atom_id res chain seq x y z
N MET A 1 35.49 44.02 -25.11
CA MET A 1 35.67 42.59 -24.77
C MET A 1 35.05 42.30 -23.39
N ARG A 2 33.71 42.29 -23.27
CA ARG A 2 33.01 42.06 -22.00
C ARG A 2 31.62 41.41 -22.24
N SER A 3 31.59 40.26 -22.91
CA SER A 3 30.32 39.55 -23.18
C SER A 3 30.39 38.04 -23.01
N SER A 4 31.58 37.42 -23.02
CA SER A 4 31.72 35.97 -22.85
C SER A 4 31.53 35.51 -21.40
N ALA A 5 32.13 36.21 -20.43
CA ALA A 5 32.05 35.80 -19.01
C ALA A 5 30.62 35.87 -18.43
N PHE A 6 29.83 36.88 -18.85
CA PHE A 6 28.45 37.04 -18.40
C PHE A 6 27.52 35.98 -19.00
N SER A 7 27.74 35.60 -20.27
CA SER A 7 26.98 34.54 -20.94
C SER A 7 27.24 33.17 -20.33
N VAL A 8 28.49 32.88 -19.94
CA VAL A 8 28.86 31.61 -19.29
C VAL A 8 28.24 31.53 -17.90
N LEU A 9 28.24 32.62 -17.13
CA LEU A 9 27.63 32.65 -15.79
C LEU A 9 26.12 32.37 -15.85
N ILE A 10 25.42 33.00 -16.80
CA ILE A 10 23.98 32.77 -16.99
C ILE A 10 23.72 31.31 -17.40
N ALA A 11 24.53 30.75 -18.31
CA ALA A 11 24.38 29.36 -18.72
C ALA A 11 24.58 28.38 -17.55
N VAL A 12 25.57 28.61 -16.69
CA VAL A 12 25.82 27.78 -15.50
C VAL A 12 24.67 27.88 -14.50
N LEU A 13 24.11 29.07 -14.29
CA LEU A 13 22.97 29.27 -13.38
C LEU A 13 21.69 28.59 -13.90
N VAL A 14 21.45 28.62 -15.22
CA VAL A 14 20.30 27.92 -15.83
C VAL A 14 20.45 26.41 -15.68
N VAL A 15 21.63 25.85 -15.96
CA VAL A 15 21.90 24.41 -15.78
C VAL A 15 21.75 24.01 -14.32
N ALA A 16 22.29 24.81 -13.39
CA ALA A 16 22.16 24.55 -11.95
C ALA A 16 20.69 24.59 -11.50
N ALA A 17 19.89 25.56 -11.98
CA ALA A 17 18.48 25.67 -11.64
C ALA A 17 17.65 24.49 -12.18
N VAL A 18 17.94 24.00 -13.39
CA VAL A 18 17.26 22.82 -13.97
C VAL A 18 17.63 21.54 -13.22
N VAL A 19 18.92 21.33 -12.92
CA VAL A 19 19.39 20.14 -12.19
C VAL A 19 18.90 20.15 -10.74
N PHE A 20 19.05 21.28 -10.04
CA PHE A 20 18.62 21.42 -8.65
C PHE A 20 17.10 21.41 -8.51
N GLY A 21 16.38 22.12 -9.39
CA GLY A 21 14.92 22.10 -9.44
C GLY A 21 14.37 20.71 -9.75
N GLY A 22 14.96 20.01 -10.73
CA GLY A 22 14.61 18.62 -11.05
C GLY A 22 14.86 17.66 -9.88
N PHE A 23 16.00 17.81 -9.19
CA PHE A 23 16.33 17.01 -8.01
C PHE A 23 15.38 17.26 -6.82
N LEU A 24 14.97 18.51 -6.60
CA LEU A 24 13.99 18.86 -5.57
C LEU A 24 12.59 18.33 -5.90
N LEU A 25 12.17 18.40 -7.17
CA LEU A 25 10.90 17.83 -7.63
C LEU A 25 10.90 16.30 -7.50
N TYR A 26 12.01 15.64 -7.82
CA TYR A 26 12.17 14.20 -7.65
C TYR A 26 11.96 13.75 -6.20
N LYS A 27 12.53 14.47 -5.22
CA LYS A 27 12.32 14.18 -3.80
C LYS A 27 10.88 14.43 -3.34
N LYS A 28 10.22 15.47 -3.85
CA LYS A 28 8.86 15.85 -3.42
C LYS A 28 7.77 14.97 -4.05
N PHE A 29 8.03 14.40 -5.23
CA PHE A 29 7.13 13.49 -5.94
C PHE A 29 7.51 12.01 -5.81
N SER A 30 8.44 11.70 -4.90
CA SER A 30 8.64 10.32 -4.45
C SER A 30 7.36 9.90 -3.75
N VAL A 31 6.42 9.35 -4.52
CA VAL A 31 5.27 8.61 -4.02
C VAL A 31 5.87 7.56 -3.11
N SER A 32 5.72 7.78 -1.80
CA SER A 32 5.69 6.66 -0.89
C SER A 32 4.55 5.84 -1.42
N ALA A 33 4.88 4.75 -2.13
CA ALA A 33 4.07 3.56 -2.02
C ALA A 33 4.12 3.23 -0.53
N ASP A 34 3.32 3.98 0.25
CA ASP A 34 2.67 3.44 1.42
C ASP A 34 2.28 2.05 0.97
N GLU A 35 2.80 1.06 1.67
CA GLU A 35 2.48 -0.30 1.36
C GLU A 35 0.94 -0.35 1.42
N VAL A 36 0.30 -0.22 0.26
CA VAL A 36 -0.73 -1.15 -0.15
C VAL A 36 0.05 -2.45 -0.15
N THR A 37 0.23 -2.96 1.06
CA THR A 37 0.51 -4.34 1.33
C THR A 37 -0.55 -4.97 0.45
N VAL A 38 -0.09 -5.55 -0.65
CA VAL A 38 -0.83 -6.64 -1.26
C VAL A 38 -0.85 -7.66 -0.13
N SER A 39 -1.78 -7.46 0.81
CA SER A 39 -2.07 -8.36 1.89
C SER A 39 -2.27 -9.65 1.14
N SER A 40 -1.28 -10.54 1.25
CA SER A 40 -1.38 -11.80 0.55
C SER A 40 -2.67 -12.37 1.11
N CYS A 41 -3.68 -12.54 0.26
CA CYS A 41 -5.02 -12.94 0.71
C CYS A 41 -5.01 -14.30 1.42
N ARG A 42 -3.85 -14.95 1.51
CA ARG A 42 -3.52 -16.02 2.44
C ARG A 42 -3.95 -15.75 3.88
N LYS A 43 -3.85 -14.52 4.40
CA LYS A 43 -4.34 -14.22 5.76
C LYS A 43 -5.87 -14.23 5.84
N ALA A 44 -6.55 -13.92 4.73
CA ALA A 44 -8.02 -13.88 4.67
C ALA A 44 -8.66 -15.28 4.64
N ASP A 45 -7.87 -16.34 4.37
CA ASP A 45 -8.23 -17.75 4.57
C ASP A 45 -7.93 -18.14 6.02
N ILE A 46 -8.87 -17.83 6.92
CA ILE A 46 -8.68 -17.90 8.37
C ILE A 46 -8.81 -19.35 8.86
N ASN A 47 -9.64 -20.16 8.19
CA ASN A 47 -9.81 -21.57 8.52
C ASN A 47 -8.82 -22.50 7.78
N ASN A 48 -7.98 -21.95 6.89
CA ASN A 48 -6.99 -22.66 6.08
C ASN A 48 -7.62 -23.72 5.16
N ASP A 49 -8.83 -23.47 4.64
CA ASP A 49 -9.51 -24.37 3.71
C ASP A 49 -9.16 -24.11 2.23
N SER A 50 -8.18 -23.23 1.98
CA SER A 50 -7.72 -22.77 0.67
C SER A 50 -8.74 -21.93 -0.10
N LYS A 51 -9.83 -21.49 0.53
CA LYS A 51 -10.86 -20.65 -0.08
C LYS A 51 -11.14 -19.46 0.82
N VAL A 52 -11.13 -18.26 0.26
CA VAL A 52 -11.58 -17.07 1.00
C VAL A 52 -13.07 -16.90 0.75
N ASN A 53 -13.89 -17.13 1.78
CA ASN A 53 -15.34 -17.13 1.64
C ASN A 53 -16.08 -16.64 2.90
N SER A 54 -17.41 -16.83 2.94
CA SER A 54 -18.26 -16.41 4.06
C SER A 54 -17.91 -17.07 5.40
N LEU A 55 -17.30 -18.25 5.39
CA LEU A 55 -16.87 -18.95 6.60
C LEU A 55 -15.75 -18.16 7.30
N ASP A 56 -14.75 -17.69 6.55
CA ASP A 56 -13.67 -16.87 7.08
C ASP A 56 -14.19 -15.56 7.65
N LEU A 57 -15.08 -14.89 6.90
CA LEU A 57 -15.70 -13.65 7.33
C LEU A 57 -16.46 -13.83 8.66
N ASN A 58 -17.20 -14.92 8.82
CA ASN A 58 -17.91 -15.21 10.06
C ASN A 58 -16.95 -15.47 11.23
N ILE A 59 -15.82 -16.14 11.00
CA ILE A 59 -14.79 -16.35 12.02
C ILE A 59 -14.18 -15.00 12.44
N LEU A 60 -13.87 -14.12 11.49
CA LEU A 60 -13.33 -12.79 11.76
C LEU A 60 -14.30 -11.93 12.58
N ILE A 61 -15.56 -11.86 12.17
CA ILE A 61 -16.60 -11.09 12.89
C ILE A 61 -16.76 -11.57 14.33
N LYS A 62 -16.73 -12.90 14.55
CA LYS A 62 -16.79 -13.47 15.91
C LYS A 62 -15.57 -13.08 16.73
N ALA A 63 -14.37 -13.11 16.14
CA ALA A 63 -13.14 -12.72 16.82
C ALA A 63 -13.15 -11.25 17.23
N ILE A 64 -13.57 -10.34 16.34
CA ILE A 64 -13.72 -8.91 16.64
C ILE A 64 -14.77 -8.71 17.75
N SER A 65 -15.92 -9.38 17.63
CA SER A 65 -17.01 -9.26 18.61
C SER A 65 -16.66 -9.80 20.00
N SER A 66 -15.76 -10.79 20.08
CA SER A 66 -15.23 -11.29 21.35
C SER A 66 -14.05 -10.45 21.88
N GLY A 67 -13.65 -9.38 21.19
CA GLY A 67 -12.50 -8.55 21.57
C GLY A 67 -11.16 -9.25 21.41
N SER A 68 -11.01 -10.15 20.44
CA SER A 68 -9.75 -10.83 20.16
C SER A 68 -8.68 -9.83 19.71
N SER A 69 -7.46 -10.00 20.21
CA SER A 69 -6.28 -9.20 19.86
C SER A 69 -5.20 -10.05 19.16
N ASP A 70 -5.56 -11.21 18.63
CA ASP A 70 -4.63 -12.09 17.92
C ASP A 70 -4.33 -11.51 16.52
N THR A 71 -3.37 -10.59 16.48
CA THR A 71 -2.89 -9.94 15.25
C THR A 71 -2.09 -10.89 14.36
N GLN A 72 -1.73 -12.09 14.82
CA GLN A 72 -1.12 -13.06 13.92
C GLN A 72 -2.18 -13.68 13.00
N LYS A 73 -3.40 -13.84 13.52
CA LYS A 73 -4.49 -14.54 12.85
C LYS A 73 -5.53 -13.62 12.22
N TYR A 74 -5.88 -12.52 12.87
CA TYR A 74 -7.04 -11.70 12.51
C TYR A 74 -6.70 -10.31 11.97
N ASP A 75 -5.44 -9.89 12.04
CA ASP A 75 -4.94 -8.65 11.42
C ASP A 75 -4.62 -8.93 9.93
N ILE A 76 -5.64 -8.76 9.10
CA ILE A 76 -5.64 -9.08 7.67
C ILE A 76 -4.89 -7.99 6.89
N ASN A 77 -5.07 -6.72 7.28
CA ASN A 77 -4.45 -5.58 6.61
C ASN A 77 -3.02 -5.27 7.12
N SER A 78 -2.57 -5.97 8.16
CA SER A 78 -1.25 -5.83 8.80
C SER A 78 -1.01 -4.46 9.45
N ASP A 79 -2.07 -3.82 9.94
CA ASP A 79 -2.03 -2.53 10.63
C ASP A 79 -1.77 -2.63 12.15
N LYS A 80 -1.58 -3.88 12.64
CA LYS A 80 -1.34 -4.25 14.05
C LYS A 80 -2.58 -4.13 14.95
N LYS A 81 -3.77 -4.06 14.38
CA LYS A 81 -5.04 -4.10 15.10
C LYS A 81 -5.90 -5.24 14.58
N VAL A 82 -6.95 -5.54 15.33
CA VAL A 82 -7.99 -6.49 14.93
C VAL A 82 -9.30 -5.73 15.06
N ASP A 83 -9.75 -5.13 13.96
CA ASP A 83 -10.91 -4.25 13.95
C ASP A 83 -11.72 -4.32 12.65
N SER A 84 -12.66 -3.39 12.46
CA SER A 84 -13.53 -3.39 11.28
C SER A 84 -12.77 -3.20 9.96
N THR A 85 -11.57 -2.63 9.97
CA THR A 85 -10.76 -2.45 8.76
C THR A 85 -10.21 -3.78 8.23
N ASP A 86 -10.07 -4.80 9.08
CA ASP A 86 -9.75 -6.17 8.67
C ASP A 86 -10.90 -6.83 7.92
N VAL A 87 -12.14 -6.47 8.27
CA VAL A 87 -13.35 -6.97 7.59
C VAL A 87 -13.39 -6.47 6.15
N ASP A 88 -13.03 -5.21 5.93
CA ASP A 88 -12.97 -4.64 4.59
C ASP A 88 -11.84 -5.29 3.77
N ALA A 89 -10.67 -5.51 4.37
CA ALA A 89 -9.57 -6.24 3.73
C ALA A 89 -9.94 -7.70 3.38
N GLN A 90 -10.71 -8.38 4.24
CA GLN A 90 -11.20 -9.73 3.97
C GLN A 90 -12.14 -9.76 2.76
N LYS A 91 -13.07 -8.81 2.67
CA LYS A 91 -14.02 -8.71 1.55
C LYS A 91 -13.32 -8.41 0.23
N ASP A 92 -12.33 -7.52 0.25
CA ASP A 92 -11.49 -7.24 -0.90
C ASP A 92 -10.79 -8.51 -1.41
N CYS A 93 -10.25 -9.31 -0.50
CA CYS A 93 -9.66 -10.61 -0.83
C CYS A 93 -10.66 -11.62 -1.36
N TRP A 94 -11.86 -11.70 -0.77
CA TRP A 94 -12.93 -12.57 -1.24
C TRP A 94 -13.37 -12.18 -2.67
N SER A 95 -13.54 -10.89 -2.94
CA SER A 95 -13.90 -10.40 -4.28
C SER A 95 -12.87 -10.84 -5.33
N ARG A 96 -11.57 -10.73 -5.01
CA ARG A 96 -10.46 -11.13 -5.91
C ARG A 96 -10.39 -12.64 -6.12
N SER A 97 -10.69 -13.43 -5.08
CA SER A 97 -10.74 -14.90 -5.18
C SER A 97 -11.91 -15.36 -6.05
N SER A 98 -13.07 -14.72 -5.90
CA SER A 98 -14.28 -15.04 -6.68
C SER A 98 -14.13 -14.68 -8.16
N SER A 99 -13.46 -13.57 -8.48
CA SER A 99 -13.22 -13.16 -9.88
C SER A 99 -12.22 -14.06 -10.63
N ASN A 100 -11.32 -14.74 -9.92
CA ASN A 100 -10.35 -15.68 -10.52
C ASN A 100 -10.95 -17.06 -10.84
N LEU A 101 -12.21 -17.32 -10.48
CA LEU A 101 -12.92 -18.57 -10.78
C LEU A 101 -13.70 -18.53 -12.12
N ASN A 102 -13.54 -17.47 -12.92
CA ASN A 102 -14.16 -17.29 -14.23
C ASN A 102 -13.17 -17.37 -15.42
N LEU A 103 -12.16 -18.26 -15.34
CA LEU A 103 -11.30 -18.62 -16.48
C LEU A 103 -11.34 -20.13 -16.73
#